data_AF-A0A0S2EWA0-F1
#
_entry.id   AF-A0A0S2EWA0-F1
#
_cell.length_a   1.000
_cell.length_b   1.000
_cell.length_c   1.000
_cell.angle_alpha   90.00
_cell.angle_beta   90.00
_cell.angle_gamma   90.00
#
_symmetry.space_group_name_H-M   'P 1'
#
loop_
_entity.id
_entity.type
_entity.pdbx_description
1 polymer ?
#
loop_
_entity_poly.entity_id
_entity_poly.type
_entity_poly.pdbx_seq_one_letter_code
_entity_poly.pdbx_strand_id
1 'polypeptide(L)'
;MDIADLEACRRACEGIDTVVHLAADPGPIADFYGSLLDANIKGAFNIFRAAADAGCRRVVFASSAQTIEGYPEDRQVSVRDPVRPKNLYGVTKCFGEALGSYFSTQEGLSVIAVRIANFAEFLPGEKHSPRDVSAFISHRDAVQLLVRAVDVETVGFAIVNGVSDNRYKRLTLEESREVLGYSPEDDAFEILGL
;
A
#
# COMPACT_ATOMS: atom_id res chain seq x y z
N MET A 1 13.73 -15.02 -0.15
CA MET A 1 13.01 -15.99 0.69
C MET A 1 11.62 -16.19 0.11
N ASP A 2 11.00 -17.34 0.33
CA ASP A 2 9.60 -17.54 -0.01
C ASP A 2 8.73 -17.07 1.17
N ILE A 3 7.81 -16.15 0.91
CA ILE A 3 6.90 -15.62 1.94
C ILE A 3 5.74 -16.57 2.25
N ALA A 4 5.49 -17.56 1.39
CA ALA A 4 4.54 -18.64 1.68
C ALA A 4 5.06 -19.63 2.73
N ASP A 5 6.37 -19.61 3.03
CA ASP A 5 7.00 -20.34 4.13
C ASP A 5 7.05 -19.48 5.41
N LEU A 6 6.23 -19.85 6.40
CA LEU A 6 6.16 -19.15 7.68
C LEU A 6 7.49 -19.15 8.45
N GLU A 7 8.26 -20.24 8.39
CA GLU A 7 9.52 -20.33 9.12
C GLU A 7 10.58 -19.43 8.49
N ALA A 8 10.54 -19.24 7.16
CA ALA A 8 11.35 -18.23 6.50
C ALA A 8 10.97 -16.82 6.95
N CYS A 9 9.67 -16.52 7.07
CA CYS A 9 9.15 -15.25 7.60
C CYS A 9 9.60 -14.98 9.03
N ARG A 10 9.57 -15.99 9.91
CA ARG A 10 10.05 -15.89 11.30
C ARG A 10 11.53 -15.50 11.35
N ARG A 11 12.38 -16.23 10.65
CA ARG A 11 13.82 -15.91 10.57
C ARG A 11 14.09 -14.52 10.04
N ALA A 12 13.29 -14.04 9.09
CA ALA A 12 13.43 -12.69 8.53
C ALA A 12 13.00 -11.57 9.50
N CYS A 13 12.16 -11.87 10.48
CA CYS A 13 11.68 -10.89 11.48
C CYS A 13 12.54 -10.89 12.76
N GLU A 14 13.44 -11.85 12.96
CA GLU A 14 14.31 -11.92 14.13
C GLU A 14 15.17 -10.65 14.27
N GLY A 15 15.03 -9.96 15.41
CA GLY A 15 15.78 -8.74 15.72
C GLY A 15 15.35 -7.50 14.90
N ILE A 16 14.26 -7.57 14.16
CA ILE A 16 13.73 -6.46 13.36
C ILE A 16 12.73 -5.63 14.17
N ASP A 17 12.89 -4.31 14.15
CA ASP A 17 11.90 -3.38 14.75
C ASP A 17 10.70 -3.15 13.83
N THR A 18 10.93 -2.88 12.55
CA THR A 18 9.88 -2.54 11.58
C THR A 18 10.06 -3.30 10.28
N VAL A 19 8.96 -3.88 9.78
CA VAL A 19 8.91 -4.60 8.50
C VAL A 19 8.22 -3.71 7.45
N VAL A 20 8.88 -3.48 6.32
CA VAL A 20 8.25 -2.90 5.12
C VAL A 20 7.93 -4.03 4.16
N HIS A 21 6.66 -4.46 4.13
CA HIS A 21 6.23 -5.62 3.36
C HIS A 21 5.75 -5.23 1.95
N LEU A 22 6.68 -5.30 0.99
CA LEU A 22 6.43 -5.03 -0.44
C LEU A 22 6.25 -6.32 -1.28
N ALA A 23 6.63 -7.48 -0.74
CA ALA A 23 6.64 -8.74 -1.47
C ALA A 23 5.22 -9.25 -1.73
N ALA A 24 4.87 -9.48 -2.99
CA ALA A 24 3.60 -10.01 -3.48
C ALA A 24 3.74 -10.34 -4.98
N ASP A 25 2.76 -11.03 -5.56
CA ASP A 25 2.49 -10.94 -6.99
C ASP A 25 1.70 -9.65 -7.27
N PRO A 26 2.25 -8.69 -8.05
CA PRO A 26 1.60 -7.43 -8.37
C PRO A 26 0.62 -7.51 -9.56
N GLY A 27 0.50 -8.66 -10.22
CA GLY A 27 -0.23 -8.83 -11.47
C GLY A 27 -1.74 -8.72 -11.29
N PRO A 28 -2.43 -7.76 -11.96
CA PRO A 28 -3.88 -7.61 -11.86
C PRO A 28 -4.68 -8.78 -12.47
N ILE A 29 -4.01 -9.57 -13.33
CA ILE A 29 -4.55 -10.77 -13.99
C ILE A 29 -3.87 -12.07 -13.50
N ALA A 30 -3.13 -12.00 -12.40
CA ALA A 30 -2.45 -13.15 -11.83
C ALA A 30 -3.47 -14.25 -11.43
N ASP A 31 -3.09 -15.51 -11.66
CA ASP A 31 -3.94 -16.64 -11.31
C ASP A 31 -4.09 -16.76 -9.79
N PHE A 32 -5.32 -17.04 -9.33
CA PHE A 32 -5.61 -17.03 -7.90
C PHE A 32 -4.91 -18.17 -7.16
N TYR A 33 -5.03 -19.40 -7.67
CA TYR A 33 -4.49 -20.57 -6.99
C TYR A 33 -3.01 -20.78 -7.29
N GLY A 34 -2.57 -20.44 -8.50
CA GLY A 34 -1.20 -20.59 -8.96
C GLY A 34 -0.26 -19.50 -8.46
N SER A 35 -0.78 -18.36 -7.98
CA SER A 35 0.06 -17.27 -7.47
C SER A 35 -0.53 -16.51 -6.29
N LEU A 36 -1.68 -15.86 -6.46
CA LEU A 36 -2.18 -14.87 -5.47
C LEU A 36 -2.44 -15.49 -4.09
N LEU A 37 -2.91 -16.73 -4.01
CA LEU A 37 -3.18 -17.42 -2.75
C LEU A 37 -1.90 -17.59 -1.92
N ASP A 38 -0.81 -18.00 -2.55
CA ASP A 38 0.47 -18.21 -1.86
C ASP A 38 1.17 -16.88 -1.59
N ALA A 39 1.34 -16.04 -2.62
CA ALA A 39 2.10 -14.81 -2.53
C ALA A 39 1.39 -13.71 -1.73
N ASN A 40 0.07 -13.53 -1.94
CA ASN A 40 -0.63 -12.35 -1.43
C ASN A 40 -1.51 -12.65 -0.21
N ILE A 41 -2.08 -13.85 -0.10
CA ILE A 41 -2.91 -14.24 1.05
C ILE A 41 -2.04 -14.89 2.13
N LYS A 42 -1.43 -16.05 1.83
CA LYS A 42 -0.54 -16.74 2.79
C LYS A 42 0.68 -15.91 3.12
N GLY A 43 1.33 -15.31 2.11
CA GLY A 43 2.49 -14.44 2.30
C GLY A 43 2.22 -13.27 3.24
N ALA A 44 1.10 -12.57 3.05
CA ALA A 44 0.68 -11.50 3.95
C ALA A 44 0.42 -12.04 5.36
N PHE A 45 -0.35 -13.12 5.51
CA PHE A 45 -0.57 -13.73 6.82
C PHE A 45 0.74 -14.07 7.55
N ASN A 46 1.65 -14.73 6.85
CA ASN A 46 2.90 -15.19 7.42
C ASN A 46 3.79 -14.04 7.89
N ILE A 47 3.88 -12.94 7.13
CA ILE A 47 4.68 -11.79 7.54
C ILE A 47 4.08 -11.11 8.78
N PHE A 48 2.77 -10.93 8.82
CA PHE A 48 2.12 -10.31 9.99
C PHE A 48 2.27 -11.17 11.23
N ARG A 49 2.05 -12.49 11.08
CA ARG A 49 2.25 -13.45 12.17
C ARG A 49 3.69 -13.47 12.66
N ALA A 50 4.66 -13.55 11.75
CA ALA A 50 6.07 -13.57 12.09
C ALA A 50 6.54 -12.26 12.76
N ALA A 51 6.08 -11.12 12.27
CA ALA A 51 6.39 -9.81 12.85
C ALA A 51 5.83 -9.70 14.28
N ALA A 52 4.58 -10.11 14.49
CA ALA A 52 4.00 -10.13 15.83
C ALA A 52 4.68 -11.15 16.77
N ASP A 53 5.01 -12.35 16.30
CA ASP A 53 5.75 -13.36 17.08
C ASP A 53 7.14 -12.86 17.51
N ALA A 54 7.83 -12.13 16.62
CA ALA A 54 9.16 -11.57 16.88
C ALA A 54 9.14 -10.29 17.73
N GLY A 55 7.96 -9.76 18.06
CA GLY A 55 7.82 -8.51 18.79
C GLY A 55 8.23 -7.29 17.98
N CYS A 56 8.13 -7.34 16.64
CA CYS A 56 8.30 -6.16 15.81
C CYS A 56 7.31 -5.08 16.25
N ARG A 57 7.78 -3.84 16.27
CA ARG A 57 6.95 -2.67 16.57
C ARG A 57 5.91 -2.44 15.49
N ARG A 58 6.29 -2.59 14.21
CA ARG A 58 5.44 -2.17 13.08
C ARG A 58 5.57 -3.03 11.82
N VAL A 59 4.45 -3.17 11.10
CA VAL A 59 4.41 -3.56 9.69
C VAL A 59 3.85 -2.42 8.83
N VAL A 60 4.65 -1.94 7.88
CA VAL A 60 4.19 -1.08 6.78
C VAL A 60 3.85 -1.98 5.61
N PHE A 61 2.56 -2.13 5.32
CA PHE A 61 2.04 -3.04 4.31
C PHE A 61 1.77 -2.31 2.99
N ALA A 62 2.35 -2.80 1.89
CA ALA A 62 2.00 -2.34 0.55
C ALA A 62 0.62 -2.87 0.12
N SER A 63 -0.42 -2.11 0.44
CA SER A 63 -1.72 -2.21 -0.21
C SER A 63 -1.67 -1.57 -1.61
N SER A 64 -2.83 -1.35 -2.24
CA SER A 64 -2.92 -0.80 -3.59
C SER A 64 -4.16 0.06 -3.78
N ALA A 65 -4.10 1.04 -4.68
CA ALA A 65 -5.29 1.72 -5.20
C ALA A 65 -6.29 0.75 -5.86
N GLN A 66 -5.86 -0.44 -6.28
CA GLN A 66 -6.74 -1.46 -6.84
C GLN A 66 -7.80 -1.97 -5.84
N THR A 67 -7.66 -1.69 -4.55
CA THR A 67 -8.71 -1.95 -3.54
C THR A 67 -9.96 -1.10 -3.75
N ILE A 68 -9.87 0.01 -4.49
CA ILE A 68 -10.97 0.97 -4.71
C ILE A 68 -11.31 1.23 -6.18
N GLU A 69 -10.66 0.55 -7.12
CA GLU A 69 -10.75 0.89 -8.55
C GLU A 69 -12.13 0.69 -9.19
N GLY A 70 -13.06 0.02 -8.51
CA GLY A 70 -14.44 -0.18 -8.94
C GLY A 70 -15.32 1.06 -8.82
N TYR A 71 -14.85 2.13 -8.18
CA TYR A 71 -15.51 3.43 -8.24
C TYR A 71 -15.32 4.09 -9.63
N PRO A 72 -16.24 4.98 -10.05
CA PRO A 72 -16.07 5.79 -11.25
C PRO A 72 -14.73 6.54 -11.30
N GLU A 73 -14.22 6.82 -12.50
CA GLU A 73 -12.93 7.47 -12.70
C GLU A 73 -12.95 8.96 -12.36
N ASP A 74 -14.10 9.62 -12.55
CA ASP A 74 -14.37 11.03 -12.25
C ASP A 74 -14.64 11.32 -10.77
N ARG A 75 -14.59 10.29 -9.92
CA ARG A 75 -14.80 10.41 -8.48
C ARG A 75 -13.46 10.32 -7.74
N GLN A 76 -13.17 11.31 -6.91
CA GLN A 76 -12.11 11.21 -5.91
C GLN A 76 -12.54 10.27 -4.76
N VAL A 77 -11.64 9.38 -4.32
CA VAL A 77 -11.93 8.38 -3.28
C VAL A 77 -11.07 8.62 -2.04
N SER A 78 -11.70 8.56 -0.88
CA SER A 78 -11.06 8.64 0.43
C SER A 78 -10.78 7.24 0.99
N VAL A 79 -9.87 7.12 1.97
CA VAL A 79 -9.66 5.87 2.71
C VAL A 79 -10.91 5.42 3.49
N ARG A 80 -11.84 6.33 3.77
CA ARG A 80 -13.12 6.06 4.45
C ARG A 80 -14.16 5.42 3.55
N ASP A 81 -13.97 5.49 2.23
CA ASP A 81 -14.85 4.82 1.30
C ASP A 81 -14.70 3.30 1.40
N PRO A 82 -15.81 2.54 1.32
CA PRO A 82 -15.76 1.08 1.28
C PRO A 82 -14.82 0.56 0.18
N VAL A 83 -14.16 -0.58 0.45
CA VAL A 83 -13.39 -1.25 -0.59
C VAL A 83 -14.30 -1.65 -1.76
N ARG A 84 -13.79 -1.48 -2.98
CA ARG A 84 -14.50 -1.79 -4.22
C ARG A 84 -13.50 -2.22 -5.30
N PRO A 85 -12.82 -3.37 -5.17
CA PRO A 85 -11.81 -3.80 -6.12
C PRO A 85 -12.39 -4.20 -7.49
N LYS A 86 -11.62 -4.01 -8.57
CA LYS A 86 -11.96 -4.47 -9.94
C LYS A 86 -11.41 -5.85 -10.30
N ASN A 87 -10.48 -6.40 -9.51
CA ASN A 87 -9.84 -7.69 -9.77
C ASN A 87 -9.41 -8.40 -8.47
N LEU A 88 -8.95 -9.64 -8.61
CA LEU A 88 -8.57 -10.49 -7.46
C LEU A 88 -7.31 -10.03 -6.76
N TYR A 89 -6.36 -9.40 -7.46
CA TYR A 89 -5.22 -8.76 -6.81
C TYR A 89 -5.68 -7.71 -5.80
N GLY A 90 -6.59 -6.81 -6.21
CA GLY A 90 -7.20 -5.81 -5.32
C GLY A 90 -7.90 -6.46 -4.12
N VAL A 91 -8.63 -7.58 -4.33
CA VAL A 91 -9.24 -8.36 -3.24
C VAL A 91 -8.19 -8.86 -2.24
N THR A 92 -7.04 -9.37 -2.71
CA THR A 92 -5.97 -9.85 -1.82
C THR A 92 -5.36 -8.73 -0.98
N LYS A 93 -5.29 -7.50 -1.53
CA LYS A 93 -4.83 -6.34 -0.76
C LYS A 93 -5.87 -5.89 0.27
N CYS A 94 -7.17 -5.99 -0.03
CA CYS A 94 -8.22 -5.80 0.97
C CYS A 94 -8.11 -6.82 2.13
N PHE A 95 -7.77 -8.08 1.83
CA PHE A 95 -7.49 -9.07 2.86
C PHE A 95 -6.34 -8.63 3.77
N GLY A 96 -5.24 -8.15 3.19
CA GLY A 96 -4.10 -7.62 3.96
C GLY A 96 -4.46 -6.40 4.82
N GLU A 97 -5.31 -5.49 4.32
CA GLU A 97 -5.83 -4.35 5.10
C GLU A 97 -6.63 -4.84 6.33
N ALA A 98 -7.57 -5.77 6.11
CA ALA A 98 -8.39 -6.32 7.20
C ALA A 98 -7.53 -7.11 8.20
N LEU A 99 -6.54 -7.85 7.71
CA LEU A 99 -5.60 -8.59 8.54
C LEU A 99 -4.78 -7.65 9.43
N GLY A 100 -4.34 -6.52 8.88
CA GLY A 100 -3.62 -5.50 9.65
C GLY A 100 -4.45 -4.89 10.77
N SER A 101 -5.73 -4.61 10.50
CA SER A 101 -6.65 -4.20 11.55
C SER A 101 -6.77 -5.24 12.67
N TYR A 102 -6.82 -6.53 12.32
CA TYR A 102 -6.87 -7.62 13.30
C TYR A 102 -5.63 -7.66 14.18
N PHE A 103 -4.43 -7.74 13.59
CA PHE A 103 -3.18 -7.84 14.36
C PHE A 103 -2.92 -6.62 15.23
N SER A 104 -3.29 -5.43 14.75
CA SER A 104 -3.20 -4.23 15.57
C SER A 104 -4.13 -4.27 16.77
N THR A 105 -5.39 -4.66 16.55
CA THR A 105 -6.40 -4.64 17.61
C THR A 105 -6.22 -5.76 18.64
N GLN A 106 -5.88 -6.96 18.17
CA GLN A 106 -5.83 -8.17 19.01
C GLN A 106 -4.46 -8.43 19.60
N GLU A 107 -3.40 -7.98 18.91
CA GLU A 107 -2.02 -8.36 19.25
C GLU A 107 -1.09 -7.15 19.43
N GLY A 108 -1.61 -5.92 19.28
CA GLY A 108 -0.87 -4.70 19.52
C GLY A 108 0.18 -4.35 18.48
N LEU A 109 0.26 -5.09 17.36
CA LEU A 109 1.19 -4.81 16.27
C LEU A 109 0.78 -3.52 15.55
N SER A 110 1.64 -2.50 15.50
CA SER A 110 1.37 -1.30 14.71
C SER A 110 1.31 -1.67 13.22
N VAL A 111 0.25 -1.29 12.52
CA VAL A 111 0.13 -1.56 11.09
C VAL A 111 -0.30 -0.31 10.32
N ILE A 112 0.43 -0.02 9.24
CA ILE A 112 0.08 1.03 8.28
C ILE A 112 -0.07 0.37 6.91
N ALA A 113 -1.28 0.34 6.37
CA ALA A 113 -1.53 -0.13 5.01
C ALA A 113 -1.51 1.05 4.04
N VAL A 114 -0.56 1.04 3.10
CA VAL A 114 -0.38 2.10 2.11
C VAL A 114 -1.04 1.67 0.81
N ARG A 115 -2.13 2.32 0.41
CA ARG A 115 -2.74 2.14 -0.92
C ARG A 115 -1.89 2.85 -1.96
N ILE A 116 -0.82 2.19 -2.39
CA ILE A 116 0.07 2.69 -3.45
C ILE A 116 -0.72 2.73 -4.75
N ALA A 117 -0.75 3.90 -5.38
CA ALA A 117 -1.43 4.12 -6.64
C ALA A 117 -0.53 3.71 -7.83
N ASN A 118 -0.40 4.55 -8.84
CA ASN A 118 0.44 4.29 -10.01
C ASN A 118 1.88 4.74 -9.75
N PHE A 119 2.69 3.86 -9.16
CA PHE A 119 4.12 4.09 -9.00
C PHE A 119 4.82 3.99 -10.36
N ALA A 120 5.31 5.13 -10.86
CA ALA A 120 5.87 5.22 -12.19
C ALA A 120 6.92 6.35 -12.29
N GLU A 121 7.63 6.37 -13.41
CA GLU A 121 8.43 7.49 -13.88
C GLU A 121 7.79 8.01 -15.17
N PHE A 122 7.40 9.28 -15.18
CA PHE A 122 6.84 9.95 -16.35
C PHE A 122 7.85 10.94 -16.92
N LEU A 123 7.93 11.02 -18.25
CA LEU A 123 8.80 11.98 -18.94
C LEU A 123 7.98 13.04 -19.67
N PRO A 124 8.51 14.27 -19.81
CA PRO A 124 7.81 15.34 -20.52
C PRO A 124 7.38 14.94 -21.95
N GLY A 125 6.12 15.22 -22.29
CA GLY A 125 5.54 14.93 -23.60
C GLY A 125 5.05 13.50 -23.81
N GLU A 126 5.21 12.59 -22.84
CA GLU A 126 4.61 11.26 -22.89
C GLU A 126 3.08 11.32 -22.81
N LYS A 127 2.44 10.27 -23.34
CA LYS A 127 0.99 10.10 -23.28
C LYS A 127 0.65 8.92 -22.39
N HIS A 128 -0.03 9.21 -21.30
CA HIS A 128 -0.54 8.23 -20.34
C HIS A 128 -2.05 8.32 -20.26
N SER A 129 -2.70 7.27 -19.75
CA SER A 129 -4.16 7.31 -19.56
C SER A 129 -4.54 8.32 -18.47
N PRO A 130 -5.74 8.95 -18.53
CA PRO A 130 -6.18 9.85 -17.46
C PRO A 130 -6.19 9.21 -16.08
N ARG A 131 -6.46 7.90 -16.02
CA ARG A 131 -6.40 7.08 -14.80
C ARG A 131 -4.96 7.02 -14.26
N ASP A 132 -3.97 6.80 -15.12
CA ASP A 132 -2.57 6.71 -14.70
C ASP A 132 -2.00 8.06 -14.24
N VAL A 133 -2.38 9.15 -14.92
CA VAL A 133 -1.99 10.51 -14.56
C VAL A 133 -2.60 10.93 -13.22
N SER A 134 -3.90 10.68 -13.01
CA SER A 134 -4.58 11.02 -11.76
C SER A 134 -4.13 10.16 -10.57
N ALA A 135 -3.64 8.94 -10.83
CA ALA A 135 -3.15 8.00 -9.84
C ALA A 135 -1.62 8.04 -9.66
N PHE A 136 -0.89 8.90 -10.36
CA PHE A 136 0.58 8.90 -10.33
C PHE A 136 1.14 9.10 -8.92
N ILE A 137 2.17 8.34 -8.58
CA ILE A 137 3.09 8.61 -7.49
C ILE A 137 4.53 8.45 -7.98
N SER A 138 5.35 9.47 -7.74
CA SER A 138 6.75 9.46 -8.11
C SER A 138 7.58 8.57 -7.18
N HIS A 139 8.80 8.26 -7.60
CA HIS A 139 9.79 7.60 -6.74
C HIS A 139 10.06 8.38 -5.45
N ARG A 140 10.22 9.70 -5.56
CA ARG A 140 10.53 10.59 -4.45
C ARG A 140 9.42 10.59 -3.41
N ASP A 141 8.19 10.78 -3.86
CA ASP A 141 7.01 10.87 -3.00
C ASP A 141 6.69 9.53 -2.35
N ALA A 142 6.84 8.41 -3.08
CA ALA A 142 6.69 7.07 -2.50
C ALA A 142 7.72 6.79 -1.39
N VAL A 143 8.98 7.18 -1.59
CA VAL A 143 10.02 7.04 -0.56
C VAL A 143 9.70 7.90 0.65
N GLN A 144 9.29 9.16 0.45
CA GLN A 144 8.87 10.04 1.54
C GLN A 144 7.75 9.38 2.35
N LEU A 145 6.71 8.88 1.69
CA LEU A 145 5.58 8.23 2.34
C LEU A 145 5.99 7.01 3.18
N LEU A 146 6.82 6.12 2.62
CA LEU A 146 7.28 4.92 3.31
C LEU A 146 8.18 5.26 4.50
N VAL A 147 9.09 6.22 4.37
CA VAL A 147 9.94 6.70 5.47
C VAL A 147 9.07 7.27 6.60
N ARG A 148 8.08 8.11 6.27
CA ARG A 148 7.14 8.64 7.27
C ARG A 148 6.34 7.53 7.97
N ALA A 149 5.94 6.49 7.25
CA ALA A 149 5.27 5.33 7.83
C ALA A 149 6.17 4.53 8.80
N VAL A 150 7.47 4.44 8.51
CA VAL A 150 8.45 3.82 9.43
C VAL A 150 8.66 4.69 10.68
N ASP A 151 8.77 6.00 10.50
CA ASP A 151 9.22 6.95 11.54
C ASP A 151 8.10 7.47 12.44
N VAL A 152 6.83 7.43 12.01
CA VAL A 152 5.72 7.94 12.83
C VAL A 152 5.71 7.28 14.21
N GLU A 153 5.64 8.07 15.28
CA GLU A 153 5.84 7.55 16.63
C GLU A 153 4.70 6.61 17.04
N THR A 154 3.45 7.09 16.99
CA THR A 154 2.29 6.36 17.51
C THR A 154 1.22 6.19 16.44
N VAL A 155 0.96 4.94 16.06
CA VAL A 155 -0.21 4.57 15.27
C VAL A 155 -0.58 3.13 15.60
N GLY A 156 -1.87 2.87 15.85
CA GLY A 156 -2.38 1.51 16.00
C GLY A 156 -2.51 0.87 14.63
N PHE A 157 -3.65 1.12 13.98
CA PHE A 157 -3.90 0.74 12.60
C PHE A 157 -4.28 1.98 11.78
N ALA A 158 -3.73 2.11 10.58
CA ALA A 158 -4.13 3.14 9.63
C ALA A 158 -4.09 2.62 8.19
N ILE A 159 -5.01 3.14 7.37
CA ILE A 159 -4.92 3.05 5.91
C ILE A 159 -4.62 4.46 5.39
N VAL A 160 -3.63 4.57 4.52
CA VAL A 160 -3.22 5.83 3.90
C VAL A 160 -3.13 5.67 2.38
N ASN A 161 -3.37 6.75 1.64
CA ASN A 161 -3.25 6.74 0.18
C ASN A 161 -1.86 7.20 -0.25
N GLY A 162 -1.25 6.45 -1.18
CA GLY A 162 0.01 6.82 -1.82
C GLY A 162 -0.23 7.36 -3.22
N VAL A 163 -0.35 8.67 -3.33
CA VAL A 163 -0.42 9.43 -4.59
C VAL A 163 0.48 10.68 -4.45
N SER A 164 1.07 11.16 -5.54
CA SER A 164 1.75 12.47 -5.59
C SER A 164 0.73 13.62 -5.51
N ASP A 165 1.17 14.88 -5.44
CA ASP A 165 0.26 16.03 -5.28
C ASP A 165 -0.43 16.43 -6.59
N ASN A 166 -0.73 15.45 -7.47
CA ASN A 166 -1.27 15.68 -8.79
C ASN A 166 -2.48 16.64 -8.76
N ARG A 167 -2.50 17.63 -9.67
CA ARG A 167 -3.56 18.66 -9.74
C ARG A 167 -4.96 18.05 -9.69
N TYR A 168 -5.18 16.98 -10.44
CA TYR A 168 -6.42 16.20 -10.45
C TYR A 168 -6.16 14.76 -9.98
N LYS A 169 -5.86 14.61 -8.69
CA LYS A 169 -5.57 13.31 -8.06
C LYS A 169 -6.81 12.48 -7.76
N ARG A 170 -6.70 11.17 -8.02
CA ARG A 170 -7.77 10.17 -7.87
C ARG A 170 -8.05 9.80 -6.40
N LEU A 171 -7.06 9.91 -5.54
CA LEU A 171 -7.11 9.57 -4.12
C LEU A 171 -6.95 10.82 -3.27
N THR A 172 -7.65 10.91 -2.14
CA THR A 172 -7.45 11.99 -1.17
C THR A 172 -6.12 11.81 -0.44
N LEU A 173 -5.52 12.94 -0.02
CA LEU A 173 -4.28 12.98 0.77
C LEU A 173 -4.50 13.29 2.26
N GLU A 174 -5.74 13.55 2.67
CA GLU A 174 -6.10 14.01 4.02
C GLU A 174 -5.54 13.07 5.10
N GLU A 175 -5.92 11.79 5.09
CA GLU A 175 -5.42 10.85 6.10
C GLU A 175 -3.91 10.59 6.01
N SER A 176 -3.32 10.61 4.82
CA SER A 176 -1.86 10.47 4.66
C SER A 176 -1.11 11.66 5.29
N ARG A 177 -1.66 12.88 5.15
CA ARG A 177 -1.14 14.11 5.77
C ARG A 177 -1.32 14.08 7.28
N GLU A 178 -2.51 13.74 7.75
CA GLU A 178 -2.86 13.75 9.18
C GLU A 178 -2.09 12.69 9.97
N VAL A 179 -2.02 11.46 9.46
CA VAL A 179 -1.41 10.33 10.18
C VAL A 179 0.11 10.36 10.06
N LEU A 180 0.66 10.71 8.89
CA LEU A 180 2.10 10.54 8.60
C LEU A 180 2.86 11.85 8.40
N GLY A 181 2.17 13.00 8.33
CA GLY A 181 2.82 14.24 7.88
C GLY A 181 3.33 14.13 6.44
N TYR A 182 2.69 13.30 5.62
CA TYR A 182 3.06 13.11 4.22
C TYR A 182 2.82 14.40 3.42
N SER A 183 3.84 14.87 2.72
CA SER A 183 3.80 16.11 1.95
C SER A 183 4.42 15.85 0.57
N PRO A 184 3.66 15.21 -0.34
CA PRO A 184 4.14 14.98 -1.70
C PRO A 184 4.35 16.29 -2.43
N GLU A 185 5.28 16.28 -3.37
CA GLU A 185 5.74 17.50 -4.05
C GLU A 185 5.62 17.42 -5.56
N ASP A 186 5.56 16.22 -6.14
CA ASP A 186 5.51 16.07 -7.58
C ASP A 186 4.07 16.15 -8.11
N ASP A 187 3.90 16.60 -9.36
CA ASP A 187 2.61 16.68 -10.05
C ASP A 187 2.75 16.12 -11.47
N ALA A 188 2.05 15.02 -11.76
CA ALA A 188 2.05 14.40 -13.09
C ALA A 188 1.60 15.36 -14.20
N PHE A 189 0.69 16.29 -13.93
CA PHE A 189 0.21 17.25 -14.92
C PHE A 189 1.30 18.24 -15.30
N GLU A 190 2.10 18.70 -14.34
CA GLU A 190 3.25 19.58 -14.61
C GLU A 190 4.36 18.84 -15.36
N ILE A 191 4.70 17.61 -14.94
CA ILE A 191 5.72 16.79 -15.58
C ILE A 191 5.38 16.54 -17.06
N LEU A 192 4.12 16.24 -17.35
CA LEU A 192 3.66 15.93 -18.71
C LEU A 192 3.35 17.18 -19.55
N GLY A 193 3.25 18.37 -18.92
CA GLY A 193 2.89 19.62 -19.60
C GLY A 193 1.40 19.73 -19.95
N LEU A 194 0.52 19.28 -19.05
CA LEU A 194 -0.95 19.25 -19.18
C LEU A 194 -1.68 20.36 -18.39
#